data_AF-A0A8H7EA63-F1
#
_entry.id   AF-A0A8H7EA63-F1
#
_cell.length_a   1.000
_cell.length_b   1.000
_cell.length_c   1.000
_cell.angle_alpha   90.00
_cell.angle_beta   90.00
_cell.angle_gamma   90.00
#
_symmetry.space_group_name_H-M   'P 1'
#
loop_
_entity.id
_entity.type
_entity.pdbx_description
1 polymer ?
#
loop_
_entity_poly.entity_id
_entity_poly.type
_entity_poly.pdbx_seq_one_letter_code
_entity_poly.pdbx_strand_id
1 'polypeptide(L)'
;MRQKAFTKSTILSSWKAAGLIPFDPDKVIAPLREKQAYGQERPGTASSTSSTSTISTWPTPKKLSDLHQYAGYLKEVGFEDEQVGRRFQRFVKGALAKAISDTEAEETLYMHKKRAALSAKLQQGTRRVVAKGGVLNAGYAVAHIEERRVKEVEGARIHARAQELPRNKRGVFKASIGCHSQV
;
A
#
# COMPACT_ATOMS: atom_id res chain seq x y z
N MET A 1 -6.87 43.03 7.96
CA MET A 1 -8.14 42.37 7.57
C MET A 1 -8.20 42.11 6.06
N ARG A 2 -8.16 40.85 5.60
CA ARG A 2 -8.66 40.43 4.27
C ARG A 2 -9.14 38.98 4.33
N GLN A 3 -10.34 38.76 4.89
CA GLN A 3 -11.03 37.46 4.86
C GLN A 3 -11.89 37.26 3.58
N LYS A 4 -11.75 38.12 2.56
CA LYS A 4 -12.58 38.08 1.34
C LYS A 4 -12.08 37.11 0.24
N ALA A 5 -11.05 36.29 0.51
CA ALA A 5 -10.39 35.50 -0.54
C ALA A 5 -11.14 34.22 -0.99
N PHE A 6 -12.08 33.71 -0.19
CA PHE A 6 -12.78 32.45 -0.45
C PHE A 6 -14.27 32.63 -0.68
N THR A 7 -14.67 33.63 -1.46
CA THR A 7 -16.06 33.67 -1.94
C THR A 7 -16.24 32.67 -3.09
N LYS A 8 -17.42 32.05 -3.17
CA LYS A 8 -17.78 31.11 -4.25
C LYS A 8 -17.51 31.68 -5.64
N SER A 9 -17.74 32.98 -5.84
CA SER A 9 -17.46 33.69 -7.09
C SER A 9 -15.97 33.71 -7.46
N THR A 10 -15.10 33.92 -6.48
CA THR A 10 -13.64 33.99 -6.68
C THR A 10 -13.07 32.61 -6.99
N ILE A 11 -13.60 31.55 -6.35
CA ILE A 11 -13.23 30.16 -6.60
C ILE A 11 -13.67 29.72 -8.01
N LEU A 12 -14.91 30.02 -8.40
CA LEU A 12 -15.40 29.68 -9.75
C LEU A 12 -14.65 30.46 -10.84
N SER A 13 -14.32 31.73 -10.59
CA SER A 13 -13.52 32.55 -11.50
C SER A 13 -12.11 31.99 -11.69
N SER A 14 -11.45 31.54 -10.62
CA SER A 14 -10.10 30.98 -10.71
C SER A 14 -10.08 29.62 -11.39
N TRP A 15 -11.11 28.78 -11.20
CA TRP A 15 -11.27 27.52 -11.92
C TRP A 15 -11.46 27.75 -13.42
N LYS A 16 -12.30 28.71 -13.81
CA LYS A 16 -12.47 29.09 -15.22
C LYS A 16 -11.16 29.60 -15.83
N ALA A 17 -10.40 30.43 -15.11
CA ALA A 17 -9.08 30.91 -15.56
C ALA A 17 -8.05 29.78 -15.71
N ALA A 18 -8.14 28.76 -14.86
CA ALA A 18 -7.28 27.57 -14.92
C ALA A 18 -7.74 26.52 -15.95
N GLY A 19 -8.83 26.78 -16.70
CA GLY A 19 -9.42 25.81 -17.63
C GLY A 19 -10.04 24.60 -16.93
N LEU A 20 -10.23 24.65 -15.61
CA LEU A 20 -10.87 23.61 -14.82
C LEU A 20 -12.38 23.78 -14.93
N ILE A 21 -13.01 22.89 -15.69
CA ILE A 21 -14.47 22.80 -15.73
C ILE A 21 -14.93 22.15 -14.41
N PRO A 22 -15.79 22.81 -13.62
CA PRO A 22 -16.35 22.20 -12.42
C PRO A 22 -16.96 20.84 -12.77
N PHE A 23 -16.66 19.81 -11.97
CA PHE A 23 -17.21 18.47 -12.19
C PHE A 23 -18.74 18.53 -12.18
N ASP A 24 -19.33 18.15 -13.31
CA ASP A 24 -20.78 18.05 -13.49
C ASP A 24 -21.18 16.58 -13.31
N PRO A 25 -21.77 16.19 -12.17
CA PRO A 25 -22.10 14.81 -11.90
C PRO A 25 -23.11 14.26 -12.91
N ASP A 26 -23.98 15.11 -13.48
CA ASP A 26 -25.02 14.67 -14.40
C ASP A 26 -24.45 14.17 -15.72
N LYS A 27 -23.29 14.67 -16.16
CA LYS A 27 -22.58 14.15 -17.34
C LYS A 27 -22.09 12.72 -17.17
N VAL A 28 -21.80 12.32 -15.94
CA VAL A 28 -21.34 10.96 -15.61
C VAL A 28 -22.54 10.04 -15.35
N ILE A 29 -23.60 10.57 -14.75
CA ILE A 29 -24.80 9.81 -14.36
C ILE A 29 -25.74 9.57 -15.56
N ALA A 30 -25.88 10.53 -16.49
CA ALA A 30 -26.80 10.42 -17.61
C ALA A 30 -26.54 9.18 -18.51
N PRO A 31 -25.29 8.87 -18.92
CA PRO A 31 -25.00 7.67 -19.70
C PRO A 31 -25.28 6.36 -18.93
N LEU A 32 -25.16 6.38 -17.61
CA LEU A 32 -25.44 5.21 -16.76
C LEU A 32 -26.95 4.96 -16.67
N ARG A 33 -27.76 6.01 -16.54
CA ARG A 33 -29.23 5.91 -16.57
C ARG A 33 -29.74 5.43 -17.93
N GLU A 34 -29.17 5.95 -19.02
CA GLU A 34 -29.53 5.57 -20.38
C GLU A 34 -29.21 4.08 -20.65
N LYS A 35 -28.05 3.59 -20.18
CA LYS A 35 -27.70 2.17 -20.27
C LYS A 35 -28.59 1.26 -19.41
N GLN A 36 -29.03 1.73 -18.24
CA GLN A 36 -30.00 0.98 -17.43
C GLN A 36 -31.37 0.90 -18.11
N ALA A 37 -31.83 1.98 -18.73
CA ALA A 37 -33.08 2.00 -19.48
C ALA A 37 -33.01 1.11 -20.74
N TYR A 38 -31.90 1.15 -21.48
CA TYR A 38 -31.70 0.33 -22.68
C TYR A 38 -31.58 -1.18 -22.38
N GLY A 39 -31.18 -1.54 -21.15
CA GLY A 39 -31.13 -2.93 -20.69
C GLY A 39 -32.51 -3.59 -20.51
N GLN A 40 -33.60 -2.83 -20.49
CA GLN A 40 -34.97 -3.34 -20.32
C GLN A 40 -35.67 -3.75 -21.62
N GLU A 41 -35.24 -3.25 -22.79
CA GLU A 41 -35.89 -3.50 -24.09
C GLU A 41 -35.19 -4.59 -24.92
N ARG A 42 -34.60 -5.62 -24.30
CA ARG A 42 -34.12 -6.77 -25.06
C ARG A 42 -35.32 -7.69 -25.40
N PRO A 43 -35.58 -8.02 -26.69
CA PRO A 43 -36.55 -9.04 -27.06
C PRO A 43 -36.16 -10.36 -26.40
N GLY A 44 -37.12 -10.97 -25.71
CA GLY A 44 -36.89 -12.11 -24.83
C GLY A 44 -36.24 -13.31 -25.52
N THR A 45 -34.95 -13.51 -25.27
CA THR A 45 -34.50 -14.88 -24.96
C THR A 45 -35.27 -15.26 -23.72
N ALA A 46 -36.12 -16.29 -23.82
CA ALA A 46 -36.88 -16.83 -22.72
C ALA A 46 -36.09 -16.67 -21.43
N SER A 47 -36.63 -15.90 -20.48
CA SER A 47 -36.23 -16.08 -19.11
C SER A 47 -36.39 -17.58 -18.91
N SER A 48 -35.27 -18.29 -18.87
CA SER A 48 -35.26 -19.60 -18.27
C SER A 48 -35.72 -19.25 -16.86
N THR A 49 -37.02 -19.39 -16.63
CA THR A 49 -37.60 -19.55 -15.33
C THR A 49 -36.88 -20.78 -14.84
N SER A 50 -35.67 -20.55 -14.33
CA SER A 50 -34.93 -21.52 -13.58
C SER A 50 -35.87 -21.72 -12.44
N SER A 51 -36.66 -22.78 -12.56
CA SER A 51 -37.46 -23.35 -11.52
C SER A 51 -36.58 -23.18 -10.30
N THR A 52 -37.02 -22.33 -9.39
CA THR A 52 -36.44 -22.26 -8.06
C THR A 52 -36.92 -23.55 -7.39
N SER A 53 -36.46 -24.68 -7.92
CA SER A 53 -36.29 -25.88 -7.16
C SER A 53 -35.43 -25.42 -6.00
N THR A 54 -35.98 -25.53 -4.81
CA THR A 54 -35.33 -25.42 -3.52
C THR A 54 -34.19 -26.44 -3.42
N ILE A 55 -33.21 -26.35 -4.32
CA ILE A 55 -31.92 -27.01 -4.22
C ILE A 55 -31.22 -26.23 -3.12
N SER A 56 -31.22 -26.82 -1.93
CA SER A 56 -30.42 -26.46 -0.77
C SER A 56 -29.19 -25.65 -1.18
N THR A 57 -29.33 -24.33 -1.13
CA THR A 57 -28.25 -23.42 -1.50
C THR A 57 -27.52 -23.15 -0.22
N TRP A 58 -26.56 -24.01 0.10
CA TRP A 58 -25.66 -23.76 1.23
C TRP A 58 -25.05 -22.36 1.07
N PRO A 59 -25.27 -21.45 2.03
CA PRO A 59 -24.77 -20.08 1.95
C PRO A 59 -23.24 -20.07 1.93
N THR A 60 -22.64 -19.13 1.21
CA THR A 60 -21.18 -18.96 1.18
C THR A 60 -20.66 -18.79 2.61
N PRO A 61 -19.78 -19.68 3.10
CA PRO A 61 -19.32 -19.63 4.49
C PRO A 61 -18.55 -18.33 4.72
N LYS A 62 -18.92 -17.59 5.78
CA LYS A 62 -18.29 -16.32 6.15
C LYS A 62 -17.30 -16.50 7.29
N LYS A 63 -17.42 -17.58 8.06
CA LYS A 63 -16.55 -17.91 9.19
C LYS A 63 -15.88 -19.27 8.98
N LEU A 64 -14.77 -19.46 9.68
CA LEU A 64 -14.03 -20.72 9.67
C LEU A 64 -14.87 -21.88 10.23
N SER A 65 -15.72 -21.62 11.23
CA SER A 65 -16.67 -22.58 11.80
C SER A 65 -17.63 -23.14 10.73
N ASP A 66 -18.14 -22.26 9.87
CA ASP A 66 -19.11 -22.60 8.83
C ASP A 66 -18.44 -23.49 7.77
N LEU A 67 -17.17 -23.20 7.48
CA LEU A 67 -16.35 -23.98 6.56
C LEU A 67 -16.05 -25.38 7.13
N HIS A 68 -15.86 -25.50 8.43
CA HIS A 68 -15.63 -26.78 9.10
C HIS A 68 -16.88 -27.66 9.11
N GLN A 69 -18.06 -27.07 9.32
CA GLN A 69 -19.35 -27.76 9.18
C GLN A 69 -19.58 -28.19 7.72
N TYR A 70 -19.25 -27.33 6.77
CA TYR A 70 -19.34 -27.65 5.35
C TYR A 70 -18.40 -28.79 4.95
N ALA A 71 -17.20 -28.86 5.50
CA ALA A 71 -16.29 -29.97 5.29
C ALA A 71 -16.83 -31.30 5.86
N GLY A 72 -17.50 -31.26 7.02
CA GLY A 72 -18.22 -32.40 7.58
C GLY A 72 -19.34 -32.88 6.65
N TYR A 73 -20.17 -31.94 6.17
CA TYR A 73 -21.25 -32.22 5.22
C TYR A 73 -20.73 -32.82 3.90
N LEU A 74 -19.64 -32.27 3.34
CA LEU A 74 -19.00 -32.81 2.14
C LEU A 74 -18.50 -34.24 2.31
N LYS A 75 -18.03 -34.58 3.53
CA LYS A 75 -17.55 -35.92 3.84
C LYS A 75 -18.69 -36.93 3.98
N GLU A 76 -19.86 -36.49 4.45
CA GLU A 76 -21.05 -37.33 4.62
C GLU A 76 -21.83 -37.56 3.32
N VAL A 77 -22.00 -36.52 2.50
CA VAL A 77 -22.76 -36.59 1.24
C VAL A 77 -21.92 -37.17 0.10
N GLY A 78 -20.59 -37.07 0.20
CA GLY A 78 -19.68 -37.42 -0.89
C GLY A 78 -19.81 -36.45 -2.07
N PHE A 79 -18.92 -36.60 -3.06
CA PHE A 79 -18.97 -35.81 -4.30
C PHE A 79 -19.95 -36.38 -5.34
N GLU A 80 -20.83 -37.31 -4.93
CA GLU A 80 -21.83 -37.94 -5.79
C GLU A 80 -22.81 -36.91 -6.39
N ASP A 81 -23.08 -35.82 -5.67
CA ASP A 81 -23.79 -34.67 -6.22
C ASP A 81 -22.85 -33.76 -7.03
N GLU A 82 -22.96 -33.85 -8.36
CA GLU A 82 -22.18 -33.06 -9.33
C GLU A 82 -22.28 -31.54 -9.09
N GLN A 83 -23.39 -31.06 -8.51
CA GLN A 83 -23.56 -29.63 -8.19
C GLN A 83 -22.70 -29.20 -7.00
N VAL A 84 -22.59 -30.07 -5.99
CA VAL A 84 -21.76 -29.82 -4.81
C VAL A 84 -20.28 -29.83 -5.19
N GLY A 85 -19.86 -30.79 -6.02
CA GLY A 85 -18.50 -30.84 -6.57
C GLY A 85 -18.15 -29.60 -7.38
N ARG A 86 -19.03 -29.15 -8.28
CA ARG A 86 -18.83 -27.91 -9.05
C ARG A 86 -18.71 -26.67 -8.16
N ARG A 87 -19.54 -26.54 -7.12
CA ARG A 87 -19.49 -25.43 -6.16
C ARG A 87 -18.18 -25.44 -5.37
N PHE A 88 -17.76 -26.60 -4.88
CA PHE A 88 -16.49 -26.75 -4.18
C PHE A 88 -15.30 -26.39 -5.07
N GLN A 89 -15.27 -26.86 -6.32
CA GLN A 89 -14.22 -26.49 -7.26
C GLN A 89 -14.18 -24.99 -7.55
N ARG A 90 -15.33 -24.31 -7.65
CA ARG A 90 -15.38 -22.84 -7.79
C ARG A 90 -14.82 -22.14 -6.55
N PHE A 91 -15.15 -22.65 -5.36
CA PHE A 91 -14.59 -22.14 -4.11
C PHE A 91 -13.06 -22.28 -4.09
N VAL A 92 -12.52 -23.47 -4.40
CA VAL A 92 -11.07 -23.72 -4.44
C VAL A 92 -10.37 -22.79 -5.45
N LYS A 93 -10.94 -22.64 -6.65
CA LYS A 93 -10.40 -21.72 -7.67
C LYS A 93 -10.40 -20.27 -7.18
N GLY A 94 -11.49 -19.82 -6.56
CA GLY A 94 -11.58 -18.47 -5.99
C GLY A 94 -10.61 -18.23 -4.85
N ALA A 95 -10.44 -19.21 -3.96
CA ALA A 95 -9.48 -19.15 -2.87
C ALA A 95 -8.03 -19.08 -3.38
N LEU A 96 -7.68 -19.88 -4.39
CA LEU A 96 -6.36 -19.85 -5.01
C LEU A 96 -6.09 -18.51 -5.71
N ALA A 97 -7.04 -18.01 -6.50
CA ALA A 97 -6.90 -16.71 -7.16
C ALA A 97 -6.71 -15.57 -6.16
N LYS A 98 -7.45 -15.63 -5.03
CA LYS A 98 -7.27 -14.67 -3.95
C LYS A 98 -5.89 -14.77 -3.30
N ALA A 99 -5.40 -15.97 -3.00
CA ALA A 99 -4.08 -16.14 -2.42
C ALA A 99 -2.97 -15.57 -3.32
N ILE A 100 -3.06 -15.78 -4.65
CA ILE A 100 -2.12 -15.20 -5.62
C ILE A 100 -2.22 -13.67 -5.59
N SER A 101 -3.44 -13.11 -5.66
CA SER A 101 -3.65 -11.66 -5.61
C SER A 101 -3.11 -11.03 -4.33
N ASP A 102 -3.27 -11.71 -3.20
CA ASP A 102 -2.78 -11.25 -1.90
C ASP A 102 -1.24 -11.24 -1.87
N THR A 103 -0.58 -12.25 -2.45
CA THR A 103 0.90 -12.25 -2.57
C THR A 103 1.42 -11.10 -3.45
N GLU A 104 0.77 -10.84 -4.59
CA GLU A 104 1.11 -9.69 -5.46
C GLU A 104 0.86 -8.35 -4.74
N ALA A 105 -0.22 -8.26 -3.95
CA ALA A 105 -0.53 -7.09 -3.15
C ALA A 105 0.53 -6.83 -2.06
N GLU A 106 1.06 -7.88 -1.43
CA GLU A 106 2.15 -7.75 -0.45
C GLU A 106 3.45 -7.22 -1.09
N GLU A 107 3.83 -7.76 -2.25
CA GLU A 107 5.01 -7.31 -2.98
C GLU A 107 4.89 -5.84 -3.42
N THR A 108 3.75 -5.46 -3.98
CA THR A 108 3.50 -4.07 -4.40
C THR A 108 3.52 -3.12 -3.20
N LEU A 109 2.93 -3.51 -2.08
CA LEU A 109 2.97 -2.75 -0.83
C LEU A 109 4.41 -2.57 -0.33
N TYR A 110 5.24 -3.62 -0.37
CA TYR A 110 6.66 -3.54 -0.02
C TYR A 110 7.41 -2.52 -0.90
N MET A 111 7.21 -2.58 -2.22
CA MET A 111 7.84 -1.65 -3.18
C MET A 111 7.38 -0.20 -2.94
N HIS A 112 6.09 0.01 -2.68
CA HIS A 112 5.54 1.32 -2.35
C HIS A 112 6.15 1.89 -1.06
N LYS A 113 6.28 1.07 0.00
CA LYS A 113 6.96 1.48 1.24
C LYS A 113 8.42 1.87 0.99
N LYS A 114 9.15 1.07 0.20
CA LYS A 114 10.54 1.38 -0.17
C LYS A 114 10.65 2.70 -0.93
N ARG A 115 9.79 2.92 -1.93
CA ARG A 115 9.76 4.18 -2.71
C ARG A 115 9.38 5.38 -1.85
N ALA A 116 8.40 5.22 -0.96
CA ALA A 116 8.00 6.27 -0.02
C ALA A 116 9.15 6.63 0.94
N ALA A 117 9.86 5.64 1.47
CA ALA A 117 11.04 5.85 2.32
C ALA A 117 12.17 6.58 1.58
N LEU A 118 12.47 6.20 0.33
CA LEU A 118 13.44 6.91 -0.50
C LEU A 118 13.01 8.36 -0.78
N SER A 119 11.74 8.57 -1.13
CA SER A 119 11.19 9.90 -1.37
C SER A 119 11.26 10.77 -0.11
N ALA A 120 10.95 10.20 1.06
CA ALA A 120 11.08 10.88 2.35
C ALA A 120 12.53 11.25 2.66
N LYS A 121 13.51 10.36 2.41
CA LYS A 121 14.94 10.68 2.56
C LYS A 121 15.37 11.82 1.63
N LEU A 122 14.93 11.79 0.37
CA LEU A 122 15.21 12.87 -0.57
C LEU A 122 14.60 14.18 -0.11
N GLN A 123 13.36 14.17 0.40
CA GLN A 123 12.69 15.35 0.95
C GLN A 123 13.39 15.90 2.21
N GLN A 124 13.89 15.02 3.09
CA GLN A 124 14.69 15.42 4.24
C GLN A 124 16.02 16.08 3.81
N GLY A 125 16.68 15.56 2.76
CA GLY A 125 17.89 16.16 2.19
C GLY A 125 17.64 17.45 1.40
N THR A 126 16.45 17.61 0.81
CA THR A 126 16.06 18.82 0.05
C THR A 126 15.43 19.92 0.89
N ARG A 127 15.15 19.69 2.18
CA ARG A 127 14.87 20.77 3.17
C ARG A 127 16.11 21.62 3.50
N ARG A 128 17.02 21.80 2.55
CA ARG A 128 17.85 23.00 2.55
C ARG A 128 16.89 24.15 2.28
N VAL A 129 16.69 25.00 3.29
CA VAL A 129 16.01 26.28 3.15
C VAL A 129 16.72 27.01 2.00
N VAL A 130 16.14 26.97 0.81
CA VAL A 130 16.55 27.83 -0.29
C VAL A 130 16.14 29.22 0.17
N ALA A 131 17.11 29.99 0.66
CA ALA A 131 16.89 31.39 0.99
C ALA A 131 16.31 32.08 -0.24
N LYS A 132 15.01 32.37 -0.22
CA LYS A 132 14.35 33.11 -1.30
C LYS A 132 14.92 34.52 -1.27
N GLY A 133 15.66 34.89 -2.32
CA GLY A 133 16.01 36.29 -2.60
C GLY A 133 17.50 36.66 -2.61
N GLY A 134 18.44 35.72 -2.49
CA GLY A 134 19.87 36.01 -2.65
C GLY A 134 20.36 35.72 -4.06
N VAL A 135 20.98 36.69 -4.74
CA VAL A 135 21.76 36.43 -5.96
C VAL A 135 22.99 35.63 -5.55
N LEU A 136 23.03 34.35 -5.93
CA LEU A 136 24.11 33.45 -5.59
C LEU A 136 25.32 33.79 -6.48
N ASN A 137 26.29 34.51 -5.92
CA ASN A 137 27.49 34.89 -6.65
C ASN A 137 28.32 33.62 -6.96
N ALA A 138 28.79 33.46 -8.20
CA ALA A 138 29.46 32.25 -8.66
C ALA A 138 30.69 31.90 -7.81
N GLY A 139 31.45 32.89 -7.34
CA GLY A 139 32.59 32.67 -6.43
C GLY A 139 32.17 32.07 -5.09
N TYR A 140 31.02 32.49 -4.54
CA TYR A 140 30.48 31.94 -3.29
C TYR A 140 30.01 30.49 -3.47
N ALA A 141 29.47 30.15 -4.64
CA ALA A 141 29.11 28.77 -4.98
C ALA A 141 30.34 27.85 -5.02
N VAL A 142 31.43 28.29 -5.65
CA VAL A 142 32.68 27.53 -5.77
C VAL A 142 33.30 27.29 -4.40
N ALA A 143 33.40 28.33 -3.56
CA ALA A 143 33.92 28.21 -2.20
C ALA A 143 33.13 27.20 -1.36
N HIS A 144 31.79 27.19 -1.49
CA HIS A 144 30.96 26.21 -0.78
C HIS A 144 31.11 24.77 -1.30
N ILE A 145 31.47 24.59 -2.58
CA ILE A 145 31.76 23.25 -3.14
C ILE A 145 33.11 22.76 -2.62
N GLU A 146 34.12 23.62 -2.58
CA GLU A 146 35.44 23.30 -2.02
C GLU A 146 35.35 22.96 -0.53
N GLU A 147 34.65 23.78 0.25
CA GLU A 147 34.43 23.53 1.68
C GLU A 147 33.73 22.18 1.92
N ARG A 148 32.75 21.83 1.07
CA ARG A 148 32.07 20.53 1.14
C ARG A 148 33.03 19.37 0.85
N ARG A 149 33.85 19.49 -0.19
CA ARG A 149 34.85 18.48 -0.56
C ARG A 149 35.86 18.25 0.57
N VAL A 150 36.33 19.32 1.21
CA VAL A 150 37.24 19.23 2.36
C VAL A 150 36.56 18.48 3.52
N LYS A 151 35.32 18.83 3.87
CA LYS A 151 34.58 18.16 4.96
C LYS A 151 34.30 16.68 4.66
N GLU A 152 34.01 16.32 3.41
CA GLU A 152 33.81 14.92 2.99
C GLU A 152 35.10 14.10 3.13
N VAL A 153 36.25 14.66 2.72
CA VAL A 153 37.56 14.01 2.85
C VAL A 153 37.96 13.86 4.32
N GLU A 154 37.77 14.90 5.13
CA GLU A 154 38.07 14.87 6.56
C GLU A 154 37.19 13.84 7.30
N GLY A 155 35.88 13.80 6.98
CA GLY A 155 34.95 12.81 7.51
C GLY A 155 35.32 11.38 7.13
N ALA A 156 35.76 11.15 5.88
CA ALA A 156 36.24 9.85 5.43
C ALA A 156 37.52 9.41 6.17
N ARG A 157 38.47 10.33 6.41
CA ARG A 157 39.68 10.06 7.20
C ARG A 157 39.36 9.69 8.65
N ILE A 158 38.44 10.41 9.29
CA ILE A 158 37.99 10.11 10.66
C ILE A 158 37.33 8.73 10.71
N HIS A 159 36.48 8.40 9.73
CA HIS A 159 35.80 7.11 9.68
C HIS A 159 36.76 5.94 9.41
N ALA A 160 37.76 6.11 8.56
CA ALA A 160 38.82 5.13 8.33
C ALA A 160 39.62 4.87 9.61
N ARG A 161 40.02 5.94 10.32
CA ARG A 161 40.76 5.84 11.59
C ARG A 161 39.94 5.16 12.70
N ALA A 162 38.62 5.35 12.70
CA ALA A 162 37.72 4.67 13.63
C ALA A 162 37.55 3.17 13.34
N GLN A 163 37.73 2.74 12.08
CA GLN A 163 37.69 1.33 11.68
C GLN A 163 39.00 0.58 11.97
N GLU A 164 40.12 1.29 12.05
CA GLU A 164 41.45 0.72 12.36
C GLU A 164 41.66 0.47 13.87
N LEU A 165 40.79 0.98 14.75
CA LEU A 165 40.87 0.70 16.18
C LEU A 165 40.40 -0.74 16.47
N PRO A 166 41.23 -1.59 17.10
CA PRO A 166 40.85 -2.96 17.40
C PRO A 166 39.62 -2.98 18.32
N ARG A 167 38.57 -3.70 17.89
CA ARG A 167 37.40 -4.06 18.70
C ARG A 167 37.88 -4.87 19.90
N ASN A 168 38.22 -4.17 21.00
CA ASN A 168 38.72 -4.82 22.19
C ASN A 168 37.60 -5.70 22.79
N LYS A 169 37.85 -7.01 22.82
CA LYS A 169 36.92 -8.03 23.30
C LYS A 169 36.63 -7.74 24.77
N ARG A 170 35.39 -7.36 25.10
CA ARG A 170 34.95 -7.27 26.50
C ARG A 170 35.11 -8.66 27.12
N GLY A 171 35.93 -8.70 28.15
CA GLY A 171 36.31 -9.91 28.88
C GLY A 171 35.11 -10.68 29.37
N VAL A 172 35.16 -11.99 29.13
CA VAL A 172 34.37 -13.00 29.82
C VAL A 172 34.81 -12.98 31.29
N PHE A 173 34.03 -12.36 32.16
CA PHE A 173 34.15 -12.54 33.61
C PHE A 173 33.63 -13.95 33.95
N LYS A 174 34.51 -14.95 33.94
CA LYS A 174 34.32 -16.17 34.72
C LYS A 174 35.05 -15.96 36.04
N ALA A 175 34.33 -15.53 37.07
CA ALA A 175 34.81 -15.61 38.44
C ALA A 175 34.74 -17.08 38.87
N SER A 176 35.88 -17.76 38.77
CA SER A 176 36.17 -18.99 39.50
C SER A 176 36.79 -18.57 40.83
N ILE A 177 36.05 -18.69 41.93
CA ILE A 177 36.63 -18.67 43.27
C ILE A 177 36.20 -19.96 43.95
N GLY A 178 37.12 -20.92 43.96
CA GLY A 178 37.10 -22.07 44.84
C GLY A 178 38.16 -21.91 45.92
N CYS A 179 37.75 -22.24 47.14
CA CYS A 179 38.52 -22.79 48.26
C CYS A 179 39.33 -21.90 49.23
N HIS A 180 39.25 -22.37 50.48
CA HIS A 180 40.06 -22.12 51.70
C HIS A 180 39.74 -20.85 52.51
N SER A 181 39.60 -20.86 53.84
CA SER A 181 39.66 -21.88 54.91
C SER A 181 39.37 -21.18 56.27
N GLN A 182 39.03 -21.97 57.31
CA GLN A 182 38.99 -21.67 58.77
C GLN A 182 37.80 -20.82 59.28
N VAL A 183 37.11 -21.18 60.38
CA VAL A 183 37.43 -21.97 61.59
C VAL A 183 36.31 -22.96 61.91
#